data_AF-S3IAG1-F1
#
_entry.id   AF-S3IAG1-F1
#
_cell.length_a   1.000
_cell.length_b   1.000
_cell.length_c   1.000
_cell.angle_alpha   90.00
_cell.angle_beta   90.00
_cell.angle_gamma   90.00
#
_symmetry.space_group_name_H-M   'P 1'
#
loop_
_entity.id
_entity.type
_entity.pdbx_description
1 polymer ?
#
loop_
_entity_poly.entity_id
_entity_poly.type
_entity_poly.pdbx_seq_one_letter_code
_entity_poly.pdbx_strand_id
1 'polypeptide(L)'
;MAVWDDVICFGLRGPLVNGLAVLAYVGRNGPLRLPAGMPTLVLLDLGGLGIRDLCRCGGSLLILAGPTMDADKPFKIYRRSFGAGGVSSLQLLHDFEDGVEHPEGLALFPGPESAGLLVFYDKPSKKRVTGNSVWADWLELPSGR
;
A
#
# COMPACT_ATOMS: atom_id res chain seq x y z
N MET A 1 -3.49 -2.23 5.48
CA MET A 1 -4.53 -3.28 5.27
C MET A 1 -5.64 -2.64 4.46
N ALA A 2 -6.30 -3.37 3.55
CA ALA A 2 -7.44 -2.82 2.81
C ALA A 2 -8.66 -3.76 2.89
N VAL A 3 -9.86 -3.19 2.81
CA VAL A 3 -11.11 -3.97 2.74
C VAL A 3 -11.71 -3.83 1.34
N TRP A 4 -12.02 -4.97 0.75
CA TRP A 4 -12.64 -5.09 -0.56
C TRP A 4 -13.87 -5.97 -0.46
N ASP A 5 -15.03 -5.34 -0.36
CA ASP A 5 -16.33 -6.00 -0.21
C ASP A 5 -16.32 -6.96 1.00
N ASP A 6 -16.38 -8.28 0.78
CA ASP A 6 -16.29 -9.30 1.83
C ASP A 6 -14.91 -9.96 1.93
N VAL A 7 -13.87 -9.28 1.48
CA VAL A 7 -12.48 -9.73 1.58
C VAL A 7 -11.63 -8.67 2.27
N ILE A 8 -10.78 -9.10 3.18
CA ILE A 8 -9.76 -8.27 3.83
C ILE A 8 -8.41 -8.66 3.25
N CYS A 9 -7.68 -7.66 2.76
CA CYS A 9 -6.35 -7.78 2.21
C CYS A 9 -5.32 -7.35 3.28
N PHE A 10 -4.42 -8.27 3.61
CA PHE A 10 -3.29 -8.03 4.50
C PHE A 10 -1.99 -8.04 3.72
N GLY A 11 -1.29 -6.92 3.75
CA GLY A 11 0.10 -6.86 3.31
C GLY A 11 1.02 -7.19 4.47
N LEU A 12 1.99 -8.08 4.25
CA LEU A 12 2.98 -8.39 5.27
C LEU A 12 4.25 -7.57 5.04
N ARG A 13 4.71 -6.87 6.09
CA ARG A 13 6.03 -6.18 6.09
C ARG A 13 7.17 -7.21 5.95
N GLY A 14 6.99 -8.38 6.55
CA GLY A 14 7.84 -9.57 6.45
C GLY A 14 7.12 -10.76 7.10
N PRO A 15 7.50 -12.01 6.80
CA PRO A 15 8.63 -12.43 5.97
C PRO A 15 8.40 -12.22 4.46
N LEU A 16 9.49 -12.25 3.68
CA LEU A 16 9.45 -12.42 2.23
C LEU A 16 9.61 -13.91 1.91
N VAL A 17 8.99 -14.37 0.82
CA VAL A 17 9.16 -15.74 0.31
C VAL A 17 10.01 -15.66 -0.97
N ASN A 18 11.26 -16.10 -0.91
CA ASN A 18 12.23 -15.98 -2.00
C ASN A 18 12.35 -14.53 -2.55
N GLY A 19 12.32 -13.54 -1.67
CA GLY A 19 12.38 -12.12 -2.05
C GLY A 19 11.05 -11.53 -2.53
N LEU A 20 9.98 -12.33 -2.61
CA LEU A 20 8.65 -11.87 -2.98
C LEU A 20 7.85 -11.44 -1.75
N ALA A 21 7.11 -10.35 -1.89
CA ALA A 21 6.22 -9.83 -0.87
C ALA A 21 4.98 -10.72 -0.74
N VAL A 22 4.46 -10.86 0.47
CA VAL A 22 3.28 -11.69 0.74
C VAL A 22 2.05 -10.81 0.92
N LEU A 23 1.08 -10.98 0.02
CA LEU A 23 -0.26 -10.41 0.12
C LEU A 23 -1.25 -11.53 0.47
N ALA A 24 -1.93 -11.41 1.60
CA ALA A 24 -2.92 -12.38 2.05
C ALA A 24 -4.34 -11.85 1.89
N TYR A 25 -5.22 -12.68 1.34
CA TYR A 25 -6.65 -12.43 1.27
C TYR A 25 -7.36 -13.32 2.26
N VAL A 26 -8.19 -12.72 3.11
CA VAL A 26 -9.03 -13.42 4.07
C VAL A 26 -10.46 -13.03 3.77
N GLY A 27 -11.34 -14.00 3.56
CA GLY A 27 -12.78 -13.72 3.48
C GLY A 27 -13.26 -13.05 4.75
N ARG A 28 -14.43 -12.44 4.76
CA ARG A 28 -15.01 -11.80 5.94
C ARG A 28 -16.34 -12.45 6.26
N ASN A 29 -16.59 -12.75 7.53
CA ASN A 29 -17.86 -13.28 7.99
C ASN A 29 -18.53 -12.29 8.96
N GLY A 30 -19.18 -11.27 8.42
CA GLY A 30 -19.74 -10.16 9.19
C GLY A 30 -18.71 -9.08 9.58
N PRO A 31 -19.09 -8.05 10.33
CA PRO A 31 -18.33 -6.80 10.43
C PRO A 31 -16.94 -6.92 11.07
N LEU A 32 -16.67 -7.98 11.86
CA LEU A 32 -15.42 -8.09 12.63
C LEU A 32 -14.90 -9.53 12.82
N ARG A 33 -15.35 -10.51 12.02
CA ARG A 33 -14.87 -11.89 12.15
C ARG A 33 -14.15 -12.32 10.88
N LEU A 34 -12.89 -12.70 11.05
CA LEU A 34 -12.19 -13.50 10.05
C LEU A 34 -12.81 -14.91 10.10
N PRO A 35 -13.22 -15.50 8.97
CA PRO A 35 -13.65 -16.88 8.90
C PRO A 35 -12.51 -17.79 9.37
N ALA A 36 -12.87 -18.89 10.00
CA ALA A 36 -11.95 -19.98 10.27
C ALA A 36 -11.61 -20.66 8.92
N GLY A 37 -10.56 -20.19 8.26
CA GLY A 37 -10.10 -20.70 6.97
C GLY A 37 -8.68 -20.23 6.68
N MET A 38 -7.96 -20.97 5.83
CA MET A 38 -6.61 -20.57 5.42
C MET A 38 -6.67 -19.33 4.52
N PRO A 39 -5.79 -18.33 4.72
CA PRO A 39 -5.69 -17.19 3.83
C PRO A 39 -5.27 -17.64 2.43
N THR A 40 -5.79 -16.98 1.40
CA THR A 40 -5.22 -17.11 0.04
C THR A 40 -4.01 -16.20 -0.04
N LEU A 41 -2.83 -16.78 -0.33
CA LEU A 41 -1.58 -16.04 -0.44
C LEU A 41 -1.26 -15.75 -1.91
N VAL A 42 -0.88 -14.51 -2.19
CA VAL A 42 -0.35 -14.06 -3.47
C VAL A 42 1.05 -13.49 -3.22
N LEU A 43 2.01 -13.97 -4.00
CA LEU A 43 3.37 -13.46 -3.98
C LEU A 43 3.53 -12.35 -5.03
N LEU A 44 4.08 -11.21 -4.63
CA LEU A 44 4.31 -10.07 -5.50
C LEU A 44 5.80 -9.76 -5.59
N ASP A 45 6.30 -9.57 -6.80
CA ASP A 45 7.64 -9.05 -7.01
C ASP A 45 7.63 -7.53 -6.81
N LEU A 46 8.06 -7.11 -5.62
CA LEU A 46 8.26 -5.71 -5.25
C LEU A 46 9.76 -5.38 -5.16
N GLY A 47 10.63 -6.18 -5.78
CA GLY A 47 12.07 -5.98 -5.74
C GLY A 47 12.69 -6.21 -4.36
N GLY A 48 12.21 -7.21 -3.61
CA GLY A 48 12.69 -7.50 -2.25
C GLY A 48 12.09 -6.61 -1.16
N LEU A 49 11.03 -5.86 -1.46
CA LEU A 49 10.32 -5.02 -0.51
C LEU A 49 9.10 -5.73 0.08
N GLY A 50 8.80 -5.46 1.35
CA GLY A 50 7.57 -5.87 2.03
C GLY A 50 6.44 -4.86 1.82
N ILE A 51 5.22 -5.25 2.19
CA ILE A 51 4.05 -4.37 2.10
C ILE A 51 3.86 -3.65 3.44
N ARG A 52 3.99 -2.32 3.42
CA ARG A 52 3.80 -1.43 4.58
C ARG A 52 2.34 -1.02 4.75
N ASP A 53 1.68 -0.66 3.65
CA ASP A 53 0.27 -0.33 3.66
C ASP A 53 -0.44 -0.70 2.35
N LEU A 54 -1.76 -0.79 2.42
CA LEU A 54 -2.66 -1.13 1.33
C LEU A 54 -3.83 -0.15 1.31
N CYS A 55 -4.15 0.40 0.15
CA CYS A 55 -5.28 1.30 -0.02
C CYS A 55 -6.13 0.88 -1.23
N ARG A 56 -7.43 0.65 -1.05
CA ARG A 56 -8.34 0.31 -2.16
C ARG A 56 -8.61 1.56 -2.98
N CYS A 57 -8.43 1.48 -4.30
CA CYS A 57 -8.72 2.55 -5.25
C CYS A 57 -9.54 2.02 -6.42
N GLY A 58 -10.87 2.15 -6.32
CA GLY A 58 -11.79 1.59 -7.32
C GLY A 58 -11.61 0.08 -7.48
N GLY A 59 -11.29 -0.33 -8.72
CA GLY A 59 -10.97 -1.71 -9.10
C GLY A 59 -9.48 -2.08 -8.99
N SER A 60 -8.69 -1.30 -8.26
CA SER A 60 -7.26 -1.55 -8.04
C SER A 60 -6.90 -1.49 -6.55
N LEU A 61 -5.75 -2.08 -6.22
CA LEU A 61 -5.13 -2.00 -4.90
C LEU A 61 -3.84 -1.19 -5.01
N LEU A 62 -3.75 -0.10 -4.26
CA LEU A 62 -2.51 0.64 -4.08
C LEU A 62 -1.68 -0.01 -2.97
N ILE A 63 -0.39 -0.14 -3.19
CA ILE A 63 0.54 -0.86 -2.32
C ILE A 63 1.69 0.08 -1.99
N LEU A 64 1.86 0.40 -0.72
CA LEU A 64 3.08 1.01 -0.23
C LEU A 64 4.08 -0.10 0.09
N ALA A 65 5.14 -0.17 -0.69
CA ALA A 65 6.24 -1.10 -0.52
C ALA A 65 7.41 -0.42 0.20
N GLY A 66 8.06 -1.13 1.10
CA GLY A 66 9.23 -0.64 1.82
C GLY A 66 10.08 -1.77 2.37
N PRO A 67 11.21 -1.48 3.03
CA PRO A 67 12.09 -2.51 3.56
C PRO A 67 11.38 -3.41 4.57
N THR A 68 11.84 -4.63 4.79
CA THR A 68 11.18 -5.54 5.76
C THR A 68 11.50 -5.17 7.21
N MET A 69 12.69 -4.62 7.42
CA MET A 69 13.22 -4.14 8.70
C MET A 69 13.23 -2.60 8.74
N ASP A 70 13.79 -2.03 9.81
CA ASP A 70 13.98 -0.59 10.00
C ASP A 70 15.16 -0.06 9.15
N ALA A 71 15.11 -0.30 7.84
CA ALA A 71 16.01 0.33 6.89
C ALA A 71 15.33 1.56 6.27
N ASP A 72 16.13 2.55 5.89
CA ASP A 72 15.63 3.84 5.41
C ASP A 72 15.15 3.82 3.95
N LYS A 73 15.48 2.79 3.16
CA LYS A 73 15.20 2.77 1.72
C LYS A 73 15.26 1.38 1.10
N PRO A 74 14.69 1.20 -0.11
CA PRO A 74 13.80 2.13 -0.82
C PRO A 74 12.33 1.96 -0.41
N PHE A 75 11.53 3.02 -0.60
CA PHE A 75 10.07 2.97 -0.51
C PHE A 75 9.45 3.26 -1.88
N LYS A 76 8.36 2.58 -2.22
CA LYS A 76 7.70 2.69 -3.53
C LYS A 76 6.19 2.55 -3.40
N ILE A 77 5.44 3.22 -4.27
CA ILE A 77 3.99 3.00 -4.40
C ILE A 77 3.71 2.28 -5.70
N TYR A 78 3.01 1.16 -5.61
CA TYR A 78 2.54 0.40 -6.75
C TYR A 78 1.02 0.43 -6.87
N ARG A 79 0.52 0.33 -8.10
CA ARG A 79 -0.87 0.00 -8.41
C ARG A 79 -0.93 -1.44 -8.89
N ARG A 80 -1.69 -2.26 -8.19
CA ARG A 80 -2.08 -3.59 -8.64
C ARG A 80 -3.50 -3.54 -9.19
N SER A 81 -3.65 -3.75 -10.49
CA SER A 81 -4.96 -3.80 -11.15
C SER A 81 -5.37 -5.24 -11.41
N PHE A 82 -6.67 -5.50 -11.39
CA PHE A 82 -7.23 -6.82 -11.63
C PHE A 82 -7.81 -6.84 -13.05
N GLY A 83 -7.26 -7.69 -13.93
CA GLY A 83 -7.78 -7.87 -15.28
C GLY A 83 -8.90 -8.91 -15.35
N ALA A 84 -9.72 -8.82 -16.40
CA ALA A 84 -10.63 -9.91 -16.77
C ALA A 84 -9.80 -11.17 -17.08
N GLY A 85 -9.99 -12.24 -16.28
CA GLY A 85 -9.23 -13.49 -16.42
C GLY A 85 -8.13 -13.71 -15.37
N GLY A 86 -8.01 -12.84 -14.36
CA GLY A 86 -7.17 -13.10 -13.18
C GLY A 86 -5.70 -12.70 -13.30
N VAL A 87 -5.24 -12.24 -14.47
CA VAL A 87 -3.92 -11.62 -14.59
C VAL A 87 -3.95 -10.25 -13.93
N SER A 88 -3.12 -10.07 -12.91
CA SER A 88 -2.93 -8.77 -12.25
C SER A 88 -1.70 -8.07 -12.81
N SER A 89 -1.85 -6.84 -13.30
CA SER A 89 -0.71 -5.99 -13.60
C SER A 89 -0.21 -5.29 -12.33
N LEU A 90 1.09 -5.02 -12.28
CA LEU A 90 1.71 -4.25 -11.22
C LEU A 90 2.46 -3.07 -11.85
N GLN A 91 2.01 -1.85 -11.56
CA GLN A 91 2.56 -0.62 -12.10
C GLN A 91 3.22 0.18 -10.98
N LEU A 92 4.46 0.62 -11.16
CA LEU A 92 5.08 1.59 -10.27
C LEU A 92 4.44 2.97 -10.49
N LEU A 93 3.90 3.57 -9.44
CA LEU A 93 3.31 4.92 -9.46
C LEU A 93 4.27 5.98 -8.92
N HIS A 94 5.06 5.63 -7.90
CA HIS A 94 5.95 6.58 -7.24
C HIS A 94 7.15 5.85 -6.63
N ASP A 95 8.33 6.47 -6.69
CA ASP A 95 9.57 6.02 -6.06
C ASP A 95 10.06 7.14 -5.14
N PHE A 96 10.23 6.84 -3.85
CA PHE A 96 10.69 7.81 -2.88
C PHE A 96 12.23 7.83 -2.91
N GLU A 97 12.79 8.72 -3.72
CA GLU A 97 14.24 8.82 -3.95
C GLU A 97 15.01 9.37 -2.72
N ASP A 98 14.34 10.16 -1.87
CA ASP A 98 14.95 10.85 -0.73
C ASP A 98 14.86 10.02 0.56
N GLY A 99 15.98 9.38 0.92
CA GLY A 99 16.13 8.43 2.04
C GLY A 99 16.11 9.00 3.45
N VAL A 100 15.21 9.95 3.73
CA VAL A 100 14.98 10.48 5.09
C VAL A 100 13.56 10.22 5.57
N GLU A 101 12.60 10.18 4.65
CA GLU A 101 11.18 10.06 5.00
C GLU A 101 10.74 8.60 4.93
N HIS A 102 10.04 8.13 5.97
CA HIS A 102 9.53 6.76 6.07
C HIS A 102 8.02 6.75 5.85
N PRO A 103 7.53 6.68 4.60
CA PRO A 103 6.11 6.58 4.36
C PRO A 103 5.58 5.27 4.97
N GLU A 104 4.46 5.35 5.68
CA GLU A 104 3.87 4.21 6.41
C GLU A 104 2.33 4.15 6.24
N GLY A 105 1.69 5.18 5.69
CA GLY A 105 0.24 5.19 5.51
C GLY A 105 -0.20 5.83 4.20
N LEU A 106 -1.25 5.28 3.61
CA LEU A 106 -1.89 5.77 2.40
C LEU A 106 -3.38 6.05 2.65
N ALA A 107 -3.89 7.17 2.16
CA ALA A 107 -5.33 7.43 2.12
C ALA A 107 -5.75 8.11 0.83
N LEU A 108 -6.88 7.69 0.25
CA LEU A 108 -7.49 8.44 -0.85
C LEU A 108 -8.00 9.78 -0.33
N PHE A 109 -7.73 10.83 -1.08
CA PHE A 109 -8.18 12.18 -0.75
C PHE A 109 -8.66 12.92 -2.00
N PRO A 110 -9.81 13.60 -1.97
CA PRO A 110 -10.29 14.38 -3.11
C PRO A 110 -9.27 15.45 -3.51
N GLY A 111 -8.92 15.51 -4.78
CA GLY A 111 -8.19 16.63 -5.38
C GLY A 111 -9.11 17.56 -6.15
N PRO A 112 -8.56 18.62 -6.76
CA PRO A 112 -9.34 19.61 -7.52
C PRO A 112 -10.06 19.02 -8.74
N GLU A 113 -9.40 18.13 -9.48
CA GLU A 113 -9.94 17.51 -10.71
C GLU A 113 -10.09 15.99 -10.62
N SER A 114 -9.31 15.33 -9.75
CA SER A 114 -9.30 13.88 -9.57
C SER A 114 -8.98 13.50 -8.12
N ALA A 115 -9.30 12.27 -7.71
CA ALA A 115 -8.85 11.76 -6.42
C ALA A 115 -7.34 11.56 -6.43
N GLY A 116 -6.65 12.02 -5.39
CA GLY A 116 -5.24 11.76 -5.16
C GLY A 116 -5.01 10.87 -3.94
N LEU A 117 -3.74 10.75 -3.58
CA LEU A 117 -3.26 9.89 -2.51
C LEU A 117 -2.51 10.74 -1.49
N LEU A 118 -3.04 10.81 -0.26
CA LEU A 118 -2.28 11.29 0.88
C LEU A 118 -1.28 10.22 1.32
N VAL A 119 -0.06 10.66 1.57
CA VAL A 119 1.04 9.85 2.10
C VAL A 119 1.41 10.35 3.48
N PHE A 120 1.34 9.45 4.46
CA PHE A 120 1.70 9.69 5.85
C PHE A 120 3.02 9.00 6.19
N TYR A 121 3.73 9.56 7.17
CA TYR A 121 5.09 9.15 7.54
C TYR A 121 5.12 8.70 8.99
N ASP A 122 5.84 7.61 9.28
CA ASP A 122 6.04 7.13 10.65
C ASP A 122 6.89 8.10 11.49
N LYS A 123 7.98 8.60 10.87
CA LYS A 123 8.91 9.55 11.47
C LYS A 123 9.04 10.78 10.59
N PRO A 124 8.00 11.65 10.54
CA PRO A 124 8.05 12.85 9.69
C PRO A 124 9.25 13.70 10.08
N SER A 125 10.02 14.18 9.09
CA SER A 125 11.12 15.09 9.39
C SER A 125 10.61 16.36 10.08
N LYS A 126 11.49 17.06 10.82
CA LYS A 126 11.13 18.31 11.52
C LYS A 126 10.52 19.37 10.60
N LYS A 127 10.81 19.33 9.29
CA LYS A 127 10.26 20.25 8.29
C LYS A 127 8.76 20.03 8.06
N ARG A 128 8.25 18.82 8.33
CA ARG A 128 6.84 18.46 8.21
C ARG A 128 6.02 18.74 9.47
N VAL A 129 6.63 19.19 10.58
CA VAL A 129 5.91 19.40 11.84
C VAL A 129 5.73 20.90 12.08
N THR A 130 4.49 21.33 12.34
CA THR A 130 4.17 22.72 12.70
C THR A 130 3.24 22.71 13.92
N GLY A 131 3.81 23.00 15.10
CA GLY A 131 3.07 22.90 16.36
C GLY A 131 2.54 21.48 16.60
N ASN A 132 1.22 21.33 16.64
CA ASN A 132 0.52 20.04 16.81
C ASN A 132 0.04 19.43 15.49
N SER A 133 0.53 19.95 14.35
CA SER A 133 0.13 19.49 13.01
C SER A 133 1.32 18.88 12.27
N VAL A 134 1.01 17.91 11.40
CA VAL A 134 1.98 17.24 10.52
C VAL A 134 1.53 17.39 9.07
N TRP A 135 2.47 17.73 8.19
CA TRP A 135 2.28 17.81 6.75
C TRP A 135 2.41 16.43 6.10
N ALA A 136 1.35 16.01 5.42
CA ALA A 136 1.34 14.86 4.53
C ALA A 136 1.56 15.30 3.08
N ASP A 137 2.15 14.42 2.26
CA ASP A 137 2.25 14.69 0.83
C ASP A 137 0.95 14.26 0.14
N TRP A 138 0.55 15.00 -0.89
CA TRP A 138 -0.54 14.63 -1.78
C TRP A 138 0.02 14.32 -3.15
N LEU A 139 -0.20 13.08 -3.61
CA LEU A 139 0.23 12.61 -4.92
C LEU A 139 -0.99 12.48 -5.84
N GLU A 140 -0.92 13.07 -7.02
CA GLU A 140 -1.93 12.85 -8.05
C GLU A 140 -1.88 11.39 -8.54
N LEU A 141 -3.05 10.75 -8.64
CA LEU A 141 -3.14 9.40 -9.17
C LEU A 141 -3.35 9.46 -10.68
N PRO A 142 -2.51 8.77 -11.50
CA PRO A 142 -2.74 8.71 -12.93
C PRO A 142 -4.12 8.12 -13.23
N SER A 143 -4.88 8.78 -14.11
CA SER A 143 -6.17 8.30 -14.60
C SER A 143 -6.02 6.85 -15.10
N GLY A 144 -6.75 5.92 -14.52
CA GLY A 144 -6.69 4.51 -14.92
C GLY A 144 -7.14 4.36 -16.37
N ARG A 145 -6.23 3.94 -17.26
CA ARG A 145 -6.57 3.29 -18.52
C ARG A 145 -6.33 1.79 -18.37
#